data_AF-A0A353GVC6-F1
#
_entry.id   AF-A0A353GVC6-F1
#
_cell.length_a   1.000
_cell.length_b   1.000
_cell.length_c   1.000
_cell.angle_alpha   90.00
_cell.angle_beta   90.00
_cell.angle_gamma   90.00
#
_symmetry.space_group_name_H-M   'P 1'
#
loop_
_entity.id
_entity.type
_entity.pdbx_description
1 polymer ?
#
loop_
_entity_poly.entity_id
_entity_poly.type
_entity_poly.pdbx_seq_one_letter_code
_entity_poly.pdbx_strand_id
1 'polypeptide(L)'
;TKNRLWLWWAIYIPLVAGILFFNMKHLDLPGNELSNFILSPQYKIFNSPLIIVLGRIVTVALGAVILLVCLLFPYFNISKGGVQWTKEFQEELTEASGEITGEEIEELVQEEGLRWSLILRWLKIEEWEAFKIPFLLRELLASFWEAFPALKIAITLINPEGNWGLAHSLLSRLVVAENANSLAPEKAFGMKLQLGKGIHLLFHIFLEQDGFSSIDEKFILALGEIFVKMMMKQEATVDELLTYFERISLTIPTMGG
;
A
#
# COMPACT_ATOMS: atom_id res chain seq x y z
N THR A 1 5.58 -26.81 -19.94
CA THR A 1 5.46 -26.97 -18.47
C THR A 1 4.89 -28.34 -18.06
N LYS A 2 5.36 -29.46 -18.65
CA LYS A 2 4.99 -30.79 -18.15
C LYS A 2 6.19 -31.39 -17.41
N ASN A 3 6.01 -31.55 -16.10
CA ASN A 3 6.68 -32.55 -15.28
C ASN A 3 8.14 -32.31 -14.84
N ARG A 4 8.51 -31.07 -14.48
CA ARG A 4 9.69 -30.84 -13.61
C ARG A 4 9.57 -31.63 -12.30
N LEU A 5 8.37 -31.69 -11.71
CA LEU A 5 8.10 -32.45 -10.49
C LEU A 5 8.40 -33.93 -10.67
N TRP A 6 7.95 -34.54 -11.77
CA TRP A 6 8.20 -35.96 -12.08
C TRP A 6 9.67 -36.26 -12.34
N LEU A 7 10.42 -35.35 -12.95
CA LEU A 7 11.87 -35.50 -13.13
C LEU A 7 12.58 -35.52 -11.76
N TRP A 8 12.14 -34.67 -10.83
CA TRP A 8 12.64 -34.67 -9.46
C TRP A 8 12.25 -35.93 -8.69
N TRP A 9 11.01 -36.39 -8.78
CA TRP A 9 10.57 -37.66 -8.19
C TRP A 9 11.30 -38.87 -8.77
N ALA A 10 11.63 -38.85 -10.06
CA ALA A 10 12.40 -39.91 -10.73
C ALA A 10 13.86 -39.99 -10.26
N ILE A 11 14.46 -38.89 -9.80
CA ILE A 11 15.80 -38.89 -9.18
C ILE A 11 15.69 -39.21 -7.67
N TYR A 12 14.61 -38.75 -7.03
CA TYR A 12 14.41 -38.83 -5.58
C TYR A 12 14.06 -40.23 -5.08
N ILE A 13 13.11 -40.92 -5.71
CA ILE A 13 12.67 -42.26 -5.29
C ILE A 13 13.84 -43.27 -5.29
N PRO A 14 14.69 -43.33 -6.34
CA PRO A 14 15.84 -44.23 -6.34
C PRO A 14 16.87 -43.87 -5.27
N LEU A 15 17.02 -42.59 -4.92
CA LEU A 15 18.00 -42.13 -3.94
C LEU A 15 17.56 -42.48 -2.52
N VAL A 16 16.28 -42.28 -2.18
CA VAL A 16 15.69 -42.73 -0.91
C VAL A 16 15.66 -44.26 -0.83
N ALA A 17 15.26 -44.94 -1.90
CA ALA A 17 15.28 -46.40 -1.97
C ALA A 17 16.71 -46.95 -1.85
N GLY A 18 17.71 -46.28 -2.43
CA GLY A 18 19.12 -46.62 -2.31
C GLY A 18 19.62 -46.47 -0.87
N ILE A 19 19.33 -45.34 -0.21
CA ILE A 19 19.68 -45.12 1.19
C ILE A 19 19.02 -46.18 2.09
N LEU A 20 17.73 -46.47 1.88
CA LEU A 20 17.02 -47.50 2.62
C LEU A 20 17.59 -48.89 2.35
N PHE A 21 17.92 -49.22 1.10
CA PHE A 21 18.47 -50.50 0.69
C PHE A 21 19.89 -50.74 1.25
N PHE A 22 20.76 -49.74 1.19
CA PHE A 22 22.11 -49.82 1.78
C PHE A 22 22.06 -49.94 3.30
N ASN A 23 21.11 -49.25 3.94
CA ASN A 23 20.93 -49.33 5.39
C ASN A 23 20.05 -50.51 5.85
N MET A 24 19.42 -51.25 4.93
CA MET A 24 18.50 -52.34 5.25
C MET A 24 19.17 -53.46 6.06
N LYS A 25 20.44 -53.77 5.74
CA LYS A 25 21.26 -54.73 6.50
C LYS A 25 21.67 -54.24 7.89
N HIS A 26 21.61 -52.93 8.14
CA HIS A 26 21.95 -52.32 9.42
C HIS A 26 20.69 -52.03 10.26
N LEU A 27 19.50 -52.17 9.65
CA LEU A 27 18.18 -52.08 10.27
C LEU A 27 17.72 -53.42 10.86
N ASP A 28 18.13 -54.54 10.27
CA ASP A 28 17.98 -55.86 10.90
C ASP A 28 19.07 -56.05 11.97
N LEU A 29 18.66 -56.04 13.23
CA LEU A 29 19.50 -56.49 14.35
C LEU A 29 19.47 -58.03 14.37
N PRO A 30 20.56 -58.76 14.08
CA PRO A 30 20.67 -60.12 14.55
C PRO A 30 20.80 -60.05 16.08
N GLY A 31 19.72 -60.33 16.79
CA GLY A 31 19.68 -60.39 18.26
C GLY A 31 20.64 -61.41 18.91
N ASN A 32 21.50 -62.08 18.13
CA ASN A 32 22.32 -63.20 18.55
C ASN A 32 23.84 -62.96 18.56
N GLU A 33 24.36 -61.76 18.22
CA GLU A 33 25.81 -61.51 18.26
C GLU A 33 26.30 -60.66 19.45
N LEU A 34 25.43 -60.33 20.40
CA LEU A 34 25.77 -59.52 21.57
C LEU A 34 26.35 -60.30 22.76
N SER A 35 26.52 -61.62 22.65
CA SER A 35 26.98 -62.46 23.76
C SER A 35 28.49 -62.71 23.84
N ASN A 36 29.28 -62.38 22.81
CA ASN A 36 30.65 -62.91 22.67
C ASN A 36 31.79 -61.89 22.52
N PHE A 37 31.68 -60.68 23.09
CA PHE A 37 32.87 -59.83 23.25
C PHE A 37 32.99 -59.25 24.66
N ILE A 38 34.05 -59.64 25.36
CA ILE A 38 34.53 -59.00 26.58
C ILE A 38 35.04 -57.60 26.16
N LEU A 39 34.22 -56.57 26.36
CA LEU A 39 34.60 -55.18 26.09
C LEU A 39 34.33 -54.30 27.32
N SER A 40 35.22 -53.32 27.52
CA SER A 40 35.31 -52.44 28.67
C SER A 40 34.03 -51.61 28.91
N PRO A 41 33.77 -51.14 30.16
CA PRO A 41 32.51 -50.47 30.54
C PRO A 41 32.18 -49.24 29.69
N GLN A 42 33.20 -48.53 29.20
CA GLN A 42 33.04 -47.36 28.34
C GLN A 42 32.49 -47.73 26.95
N TYR A 43 32.91 -48.87 26.39
CA TYR A 43 32.36 -49.40 25.15
C TYR A 43 30.90 -49.82 25.30
N LYS A 44 30.53 -50.34 26.48
CA LYS A 44 29.15 -50.77 26.78
C LYS A 44 28.16 -49.61 26.86
N ILE A 45 28.63 -48.43 27.27
CA ILE A 45 27.81 -47.22 27.36
C ILE A 45 27.59 -46.63 25.97
N PHE A 46 28.64 -46.50 25.14
CA PHE A 46 28.52 -45.93 23.79
C PHE A 46 27.89 -46.87 22.74
N ASN A 47 28.03 -48.19 22.90
CA ASN A 47 27.36 -49.20 22.05
C ASN A 47 26.05 -49.72 22.66
N SER A 48 25.44 -48.97 23.58
CA SER A 48 24.09 -49.32 24.04
C SER A 48 23.13 -49.24 22.84
N PRO A 49 22.30 -50.28 22.61
CA PRO A 49 21.37 -50.31 21.48
C PRO A 49 20.44 -49.08 21.45
N LEU A 50 20.15 -48.50 22.61
CA LEU A 50 19.37 -47.26 22.73
C LEU A 50 20.09 -46.03 22.16
N ILE A 51 21.39 -45.86 22.38
CA ILE A 51 22.16 -44.70 21.87
C ILE A 51 22.35 -44.82 20.36
N ILE A 52 22.57 -46.02 19.86
CA ILE A 52 22.66 -46.31 18.43
C ILE A 52 21.31 -46.01 17.76
N VAL A 53 20.19 -46.42 18.36
CA VAL A 53 18.84 -46.09 17.86
C VAL A 53 18.58 -44.58 17.90
N LEU A 54 18.98 -43.89 18.98
CA LEU A 54 18.81 -42.44 19.11
C LEU A 54 19.60 -41.68 18.03
N GLY A 55 20.88 -42.04 17.82
CA GLY A 55 21.72 -41.46 16.77
C GLY A 55 21.15 -41.70 15.37
N ARG A 56 20.53 -42.86 15.13
CA ARG A 56 19.84 -43.18 13.87
C ARG A 56 18.59 -42.33 13.66
N ILE A 57 17.77 -42.13 14.69
CA ILE A 57 16.59 -41.25 14.64
C ILE A 57 17.03 -39.81 14.36
N VAL A 58 18.08 -39.33 15.02
CA VAL A 58 18.63 -37.98 14.80
C VAL A 58 19.14 -37.83 13.37
N THR A 59 19.80 -38.84 12.81
CA THR A 59 20.32 -38.80 11.43
C THR A 59 19.18 -38.78 10.41
N VAL A 60 18.13 -39.58 10.62
CA VAL A 60 16.92 -39.58 9.78
C VAL A 60 16.18 -38.25 9.90
N ALA A 61 16.04 -37.72 11.11
CA ALA A 61 15.41 -36.41 11.35
C ALA A 61 16.21 -35.28 10.69
N LEU A 62 17.54 -35.28 10.79
CA LEU A 62 18.39 -34.31 10.11
C LEU A 62 18.26 -34.42 8.59
N GLY A 63 18.21 -35.65 8.06
CA GLY A 63 17.93 -35.91 6.65
C GLY A 63 16.56 -35.41 6.21
N ALA A 64 15.53 -35.56 7.04
CA ALA A 64 14.18 -35.06 6.80
C ALA A 64 14.10 -33.52 6.84
N VAL A 65 14.84 -32.88 7.75
CA VAL A 65 14.92 -31.42 7.84
C VAL A 65 15.68 -30.85 6.64
N ILE A 66 16.82 -31.43 6.26
CA ILE A 66 17.54 -31.05 5.05
C ILE A 66 16.64 -31.27 3.82
N LEU A 67 15.86 -32.36 3.80
CA LEU A 67 14.86 -32.61 2.78
C LEU A 67 13.80 -31.53 2.69
N LEU A 68 13.20 -31.14 3.82
CA LEU A 68 12.22 -30.05 3.89
C LEU A 68 12.79 -28.73 3.38
N VAL A 69 14.02 -28.40 3.78
CA VAL A 69 14.72 -27.18 3.32
C VAL A 69 14.97 -27.25 1.82
N CYS A 70 15.41 -28.39 1.28
CA CYS A 70 15.62 -28.57 -0.16
C CYS A 70 14.31 -28.60 -0.97
N LEU A 71 13.21 -29.07 -0.39
CA LEU A 71 11.87 -29.10 -1.01
C LEU A 71 11.28 -27.69 -1.10
N LEU A 72 11.58 -26.84 -0.12
CA LEU A 72 11.16 -25.44 -0.07
C LEU A 72 12.06 -24.48 -0.86
N PHE A 73 13.34 -24.81 -1.03
CA PHE A 73 14.31 -23.95 -1.74
C PHE A 73 13.92 -23.56 -3.18
N PRO A 74 13.33 -24.42 -4.03
CA PRO A 74 12.90 -24.00 -5.37
C PRO A 74 11.69 -23.04 -5.37
N TYR A 75 11.01 -22.87 -4.23
CA TYR A 75 9.90 -21.92 -4.07
C TYR A 75 10.36 -20.55 -3.56
N PHE A 76 11.61 -20.41 -3.11
CA PHE A 76 12.14 -19.18 -2.54
C PHE A 76 13.22 -18.57 -3.43
N ASN A 77 12.89 -17.47 -4.11
CA ASN A 77 13.92 -16.62 -4.70
C ASN A 77 14.46 -15.71 -3.59
N ILE A 78 15.73 -15.92 -3.22
CA ILE A 78 16.44 -15.06 -2.26
C ILE A 78 16.95 -13.85 -3.05
N SER A 79 16.24 -12.72 -2.97
CA SER A 79 16.71 -11.43 -3.47
C SER A 79 17.37 -10.64 -2.32
N LYS A 80 18.13 -9.58 -2.65
CA LYS A 80 18.82 -8.73 -1.65
C LYS A 80 17.87 -8.06 -0.64
N GLY A 81 16.55 -8.11 -0.84
CA GLY A 81 15.52 -7.56 0.06
C GLY A 81 14.75 -8.59 0.90
N GLY A 82 15.01 -9.89 0.77
CA GLY A 82 14.31 -10.94 1.52
C GLY A 82 13.70 -12.05 0.65
N VAL A 83 12.94 -12.93 1.29
CA VAL A 83 12.33 -14.12 0.69
C VAL A 83 11.00 -13.71 0.04
N GLN A 84 10.95 -13.69 -1.30
CA GLN A 84 9.74 -13.41 -2.07
C GLN A 84 9.25 -14.67 -2.78
N TRP A 85 7.91 -14.84 -2.84
CA TRP A 85 7.24 -15.92 -3.55
C TRP A 85 7.54 -15.85 -5.06
N THR A 86 7.59 -17.00 -5.72
CA THR A 86 7.90 -17.10 -7.16
C THR A 86 6.74 -16.60 -8.03
N LYS A 87 7.08 -15.85 -9.09
CA LYS A 87 6.11 -15.24 -10.03
C LYS A 87 5.11 -16.25 -10.62
N GLU A 88 5.53 -17.49 -10.85
CA GLU A 88 4.64 -18.55 -11.38
C GLU A 88 3.49 -18.89 -10.41
N PHE A 89 3.72 -18.80 -9.10
CA PHE A 89 2.67 -19.05 -8.08
C PHE A 89 1.75 -17.83 -7.89
N GLN A 90 2.27 -16.62 -8.13
CA GLN A 90 1.43 -15.42 -8.24
C GLN A 90 0.53 -15.54 -9.46
N GLU A 91 1.04 -15.96 -10.62
CA GLU A 91 0.27 -16.12 -11.86
C GLU A 91 -0.80 -17.22 -11.74
N GLU A 92 -0.52 -18.38 -11.12
CA GLU A 92 -1.54 -19.43 -10.89
C GLU A 92 -2.60 -19.03 -9.85
N LEU A 93 -2.26 -18.22 -8.83
CA LEU A 93 -3.25 -17.60 -7.93
C LEU A 93 -4.09 -16.54 -8.65
N THR A 94 -3.50 -15.84 -9.63
CA THR A 94 -4.18 -14.80 -10.43
C THR A 94 -5.23 -15.43 -11.37
N GLU A 95 -4.93 -16.59 -11.97
CA GLU A 95 -5.85 -17.30 -12.85
C GLU A 95 -7.04 -17.94 -12.10
N ALA A 96 -6.84 -18.32 -10.82
CA ALA A 96 -7.89 -18.88 -9.97
C ALA A 96 -8.77 -17.83 -9.26
N SER A 97 -8.29 -16.59 -9.09
CA SER A 97 -8.98 -15.53 -8.33
C SER A 97 -9.70 -14.49 -9.19
N GLY A 98 -9.42 -14.40 -10.50
CA GLY A 98 -10.01 -13.38 -11.37
C GLY A 98 -9.80 -11.94 -10.86
N GLU A 99 -8.79 -11.74 -10.01
CA GLU A 99 -8.60 -10.58 -9.14
C GLU A 99 -7.34 -9.83 -9.56
N ILE A 100 -7.51 -8.51 -9.66
CA ILE A 100 -6.54 -7.42 -9.59
C ILE A 100 -5.08 -7.87 -9.56
N THR A 101 -4.34 -7.52 -10.61
CA THR A 101 -2.93 -7.90 -10.73
C THR A 101 -2.11 -7.36 -9.56
N GLY A 102 -1.05 -8.08 -9.15
CA GLY A 102 -0.17 -7.60 -8.08
C GLY A 102 0.44 -6.21 -8.34
N GLU A 103 0.52 -5.80 -9.61
CA GLU A 103 0.95 -4.48 -10.06
C GLU A 103 -0.13 -3.42 -9.76
N GLU A 104 -1.40 -3.69 -10.06
CA GLU A 104 -2.54 -2.82 -9.68
C GLU A 104 -2.65 -2.67 -8.15
N ILE A 105 -2.37 -3.72 -7.37
CA ILE A 105 -2.33 -3.62 -5.90
C ILE A 105 -1.19 -2.71 -5.44
N GLU A 106 -0.01 -2.85 -6.05
CA GLU A 106 1.15 -2.01 -5.70
C GLU A 106 0.90 -0.54 -6.04
N GLU A 107 0.30 -0.26 -7.20
CA GLU A 107 -0.13 1.09 -7.60
C GLU A 107 -1.15 1.67 -6.61
N LEU A 108 -2.19 0.89 -6.24
CA LEU A 108 -3.17 1.31 -5.24
C LEU A 108 -2.53 1.60 -3.88
N VAL A 109 -1.59 0.77 -3.44
CA VAL A 109 -0.87 0.97 -2.17
C VAL A 109 0.01 2.23 -2.24
N GLN A 110 0.62 2.53 -3.39
CA GLN A 110 1.39 3.76 -3.57
C GLN A 110 0.49 5.01 -3.56
N GLU A 111 -0.65 4.97 -4.25
CA GLU A 111 -1.64 6.05 -4.24
C GLU A 111 -2.15 6.32 -2.83
N GLU A 112 -2.50 5.27 -2.08
CA GLU A 112 -2.96 5.40 -0.70
C GLU A 112 -1.85 5.81 0.27
N GLY A 113 -0.64 5.32 0.04
CA GLY A 113 0.55 5.79 0.76
C GLY A 113 0.75 7.29 0.59
N LEU A 114 0.59 7.81 -0.64
CA LEU A 114 0.67 9.24 -0.93
C LEU A 114 -0.43 10.02 -0.19
N ARG A 115 -1.70 9.61 -0.28
CA ARG A 115 -2.82 10.29 0.38
C ARG A 115 -2.63 10.37 1.90
N TRP A 116 -2.23 9.26 2.53
CA TRP A 116 -1.91 9.25 3.96
C TRP A 116 -0.71 10.14 4.31
N SER A 117 0.33 10.14 3.49
CA SER A 117 1.49 11.02 3.70
C SER A 117 1.10 12.50 3.67
N LEU A 118 0.17 12.89 2.79
CA LEU A 118 -0.34 14.26 2.68
C LEU A 118 -1.15 14.64 3.91
N ILE A 119 -2.06 13.78 4.37
CA ILE A 119 -2.80 14.02 5.62
C ILE A 119 -1.83 14.21 6.79
N LEU A 120 -0.83 13.34 6.93
CA LEU A 120 0.16 13.44 8.00
C LEU A 120 1.00 14.73 7.89
N ARG A 121 1.33 15.18 6.66
CA ARG A 121 2.00 16.46 6.42
C ARG A 121 1.16 17.61 6.96
N TRP A 122 -0.13 17.65 6.65
CA TRP A 122 -1.05 18.68 7.11
C TRP A 122 -1.21 18.71 8.63
N LEU A 123 -1.35 17.53 9.26
CA LEU A 123 -1.42 17.43 10.73
C LEU A 123 -0.14 17.94 11.39
N LYS A 124 1.04 17.72 10.79
CA LYS A 124 2.29 18.28 11.30
C LYS A 124 2.41 19.79 11.07
N ILE A 125 1.92 20.31 9.94
CA ILE A 125 1.90 21.77 9.69
C ILE A 125 1.00 22.47 10.71
N GLU A 126 -0.11 21.86 11.14
CA GLU A 126 -0.96 22.40 12.22
C GLU A 126 -0.21 22.58 13.56
N GLU A 127 0.82 21.78 13.81
CA GLU A 127 1.72 21.91 14.96
C GLU A 127 2.80 22.99 14.75
N TRP A 128 3.07 23.39 13.50
CA TRP A 128 4.08 24.40 13.17
C TRP A 128 3.47 25.80 13.18
N GLU A 129 3.64 26.52 14.29
CA GLU A 129 3.18 27.91 14.48
C GLU A 129 3.70 28.91 13.42
N ALA A 130 4.72 28.54 12.64
CA ALA A 130 5.40 29.43 11.70
C ALA A 130 4.81 29.45 10.28
N PHE A 131 3.82 28.61 9.95
CA PHE A 131 3.27 28.59 8.60
C PHE A 131 2.35 29.79 8.35
N LYS A 132 2.68 30.61 7.35
CA LYS A 132 1.97 31.86 7.08
C LYS A 132 0.62 31.61 6.39
N ILE A 133 -0.44 32.20 6.95
CA ILE A 133 -1.84 32.11 6.48
C ILE A 133 -2.01 32.27 4.95
N PRO A 134 -1.40 33.25 4.26
CA PRO A 134 -1.61 33.46 2.82
C PRO A 134 -1.18 32.28 1.93
N PHE A 135 -0.38 31.35 2.44
CA PHE A 135 0.07 30.18 1.70
C PHE A 135 -0.80 28.95 1.93
N LEU A 136 -1.69 28.95 2.93
CA LEU A 136 -2.48 27.76 3.28
C LEU A 136 -3.39 27.31 2.14
N LEU A 137 -4.10 28.24 1.49
CA LEU A 137 -4.95 27.89 0.35
C LEU A 137 -4.13 27.34 -0.82
N ARG A 138 -2.95 27.92 -1.08
CA ARG A 138 -2.07 27.44 -2.14
C ARG A 138 -1.55 26.04 -1.84
N GLU A 139 -1.17 25.79 -0.59
CA GLU A 139 -0.72 24.47 -0.15
C GLU A 139 -1.85 23.44 -0.27
N LEU A 140 -3.09 23.81 0.06
CA LEU A 140 -4.24 22.92 -0.06
C LEU A 140 -4.45 22.49 -1.51
N LEU A 141 -4.43 23.47 -2.43
CA LEU A 141 -4.52 23.20 -3.86
C LEU A 141 -3.35 22.37 -4.36
N ALA A 142 -2.13 22.61 -3.86
CA ALA A 142 -0.96 21.81 -4.20
C ALA A 142 -1.13 20.36 -3.75
N SER A 143 -1.61 20.10 -2.53
CA SER A 143 -1.90 18.74 -2.06
C SER A 143 -2.96 18.03 -2.91
N PHE A 144 -3.99 18.75 -3.35
CA PHE A 144 -4.98 18.18 -4.27
C PHE A 144 -4.38 17.83 -5.63
N TRP A 145 -3.52 18.68 -6.20
CA TRP A 145 -2.85 18.39 -7.47
C TRP A 145 -1.74 17.35 -7.38
N GLU A 146 -1.14 17.17 -6.20
CA GLU A 146 -0.17 16.12 -5.93
C GLU A 146 -0.87 14.74 -5.90
N ALA A 147 -2.03 14.65 -5.24
CA ALA A 147 -2.84 13.44 -5.23
C ALA A 147 -3.58 13.19 -6.57
N PHE A 148 -3.99 14.25 -7.25
CA PHE A 148 -4.77 14.17 -8.50
C PHE A 148 -4.18 15.11 -9.57
N PRO A 149 -3.20 14.66 -10.36
CA PRO A 149 -2.49 15.52 -11.32
C PRO A 149 -3.37 16.07 -12.45
N ALA A 150 -4.42 15.37 -12.87
CA ALA A 150 -5.32 15.78 -13.95
C ALA A 150 -6.47 16.69 -13.48
N LEU A 151 -6.53 17.01 -12.19
CA LEU A 151 -7.63 17.70 -11.54
C LEU A 151 -7.70 19.19 -11.92
N LYS A 152 -8.90 19.67 -12.23
CA LYS A 152 -9.21 21.10 -12.35
C LYS A 152 -10.08 21.52 -11.17
N ILE A 153 -9.84 22.71 -10.62
CA ILE A 153 -10.58 23.21 -9.45
C ILE A 153 -11.14 24.57 -9.80
N ALA A 154 -12.41 24.81 -9.47
CA ALA A 154 -12.98 26.15 -9.37
C ALA A 154 -13.30 26.47 -7.91
N ILE A 155 -12.85 27.64 -7.45
CA ILE A 155 -13.11 28.09 -6.08
C ILE A 155 -14.01 29.32 -6.14
N THR A 156 -15.11 29.27 -5.39
CA THR A 156 -16.05 30.39 -5.24
C THR A 156 -16.11 30.81 -3.79
N LEU A 157 -15.79 32.07 -3.52
CA LEU A 157 -16.05 32.73 -2.26
C LEU A 157 -17.49 33.23 -2.25
N ILE A 158 -18.26 32.80 -1.27
CA ILE A 158 -19.58 33.35 -0.95
C ILE A 158 -19.43 34.13 0.36
N ASN A 159 -19.73 35.42 0.32
CA ASN A 159 -19.78 36.29 1.49
C ASN A 159 -21.04 37.17 1.43
N PRO A 160 -21.36 37.95 2.49
CA PRO A 160 -22.51 38.85 2.48
C PRO A 160 -22.48 39.93 1.38
N GLU A 161 -21.30 40.22 0.83
CA GLU A 161 -21.09 41.24 -0.20
C GLU A 161 -21.33 40.71 -1.62
N GLY A 162 -21.28 39.39 -1.82
CA GLY A 162 -21.54 38.75 -3.09
C GLY A 162 -20.82 37.41 -3.29
N ASN A 163 -20.83 36.96 -4.54
CA ASN A 163 -20.15 35.74 -4.97
C ASN A 163 -18.95 36.09 -5.85
N TRP A 164 -17.80 35.51 -5.54
CA TRP A 164 -16.54 35.82 -6.21
C TRP A 164 -15.81 34.54 -6.60
N GLY A 165 -15.45 34.40 -7.87
CA GLY A 165 -14.57 33.35 -8.35
C GLY A 165 -13.13 33.71 -8.05
N LEU A 166 -12.34 32.75 -7.62
CA LEU A 166 -10.92 32.96 -7.36
C LEU A 166 -10.09 32.52 -8.56
N ALA A 167 -9.15 33.36 -8.97
CA ALA A 167 -8.17 33.08 -10.00
C ALA A 167 -6.75 33.34 -9.50
N HIS A 168 -5.77 32.69 -10.14
CA HIS A 168 -4.36 32.93 -9.85
C HIS A 168 -3.55 32.68 -11.12
N SER A 169 -2.80 33.68 -11.56
CA SER A 169 -2.07 33.68 -12.85
C SER A 169 -1.11 32.50 -13.04
N LEU A 170 -0.45 32.05 -11.97
CA LEU A 170 0.46 30.90 -12.00
C LEU A 170 -0.21 29.53 -11.82
N LEU A 171 -1.50 29.47 -11.49
CA LEU A 171 -2.21 28.22 -11.21
C LEU A 171 -3.14 27.88 -12.37
N SER A 172 -2.58 27.36 -13.46
CA SER A 172 -3.32 27.07 -14.71
C SER A 172 -4.46 26.05 -14.55
N ARG A 173 -4.43 25.22 -13.50
CA ARG A 173 -5.46 24.24 -13.16
C ARG A 173 -6.58 24.82 -12.28
N LEU A 174 -6.41 26.04 -11.77
CA LEU A 174 -7.45 26.81 -11.09
C LEU A 174 -8.27 27.55 -12.15
N VAL A 175 -9.50 27.12 -12.35
CA VAL A 175 -10.43 27.70 -13.34
C VAL A 175 -11.49 28.54 -12.63
N VAL A 176 -12.01 29.56 -13.30
CA VAL A 176 -13.07 30.41 -12.76
C VAL A 176 -14.42 29.71 -12.91
N ALA A 177 -15.33 29.91 -11.96
CA ALA A 177 -16.64 29.25 -11.94
C ALA A 177 -17.48 29.47 -13.20
N GLU A 178 -17.38 30.64 -13.86
CA GLU A 178 -18.04 30.89 -15.16
C GLU A 178 -17.59 29.90 -16.24
N ASN A 179 -16.29 29.60 -16.28
CA ASN A 179 -15.72 28.61 -17.18
C ASN A 179 -16.05 27.18 -16.71
N ALA A 180 -16.28 26.99 -15.41
CA ALA A 180 -16.62 25.69 -14.85
C ALA A 180 -17.98 25.17 -15.33
N ASN A 181 -18.93 26.05 -15.68
CA ASN A 181 -20.20 25.64 -16.31
C ASN A 181 -20.02 24.97 -17.68
N SER A 182 -18.86 25.11 -18.32
CA SER A 182 -18.52 24.42 -19.56
C SER A 182 -17.93 23.02 -19.34
N LEU A 183 -17.64 22.65 -18.09
CA LEU A 183 -17.11 21.35 -17.70
C LEU A 183 -18.29 20.39 -17.38
N ALA A 184 -18.10 19.11 -17.66
CA ALA A 184 -19.16 18.10 -17.46
C ALA A 184 -19.51 17.98 -15.96
N PRO A 185 -20.76 18.31 -15.54
CA PRO A 185 -21.14 18.33 -14.13
C PRO A 185 -21.21 16.93 -13.50
N GLU A 186 -21.38 15.88 -14.31
CA GLU A 186 -21.50 14.49 -13.86
C GLU A 186 -20.19 13.90 -13.31
N LYS A 187 -19.05 14.59 -13.50
CA LYS A 187 -17.73 14.19 -12.96
C LYS A 187 -17.16 15.21 -11.98
N ALA A 188 -18.03 15.98 -11.34
CA ALA A 188 -17.64 17.02 -10.41
C ALA A 188 -17.95 16.63 -8.96
N PHE A 189 -16.99 16.88 -8.07
CA PHE A 189 -17.17 16.80 -6.63
C PHE A 189 -17.21 18.20 -6.02
N GLY A 190 -18.17 18.42 -5.12
CA GLY A 190 -18.38 19.71 -4.47
C GLY A 190 -18.02 19.65 -2.99
N MET A 191 -17.13 20.53 -2.55
CA MET A 191 -16.79 20.71 -1.13
C MET A 191 -17.11 22.13 -0.68
N LYS A 192 -17.86 22.26 0.41
CA LYS A 192 -18.20 23.56 1.02
C LYS A 192 -17.48 23.70 2.36
N LEU A 193 -16.57 24.66 2.45
CA LEU A 193 -15.86 25.01 3.67
C LEU A 193 -16.46 26.27 4.29
N GLN A 194 -16.82 26.21 5.57
CA GLN A 194 -17.31 27.36 6.33
C GLN A 194 -16.15 28.00 7.09
N LEU A 195 -15.80 29.23 6.73
CA LEU A 195 -14.73 29.99 7.39
C LEU A 195 -15.26 30.90 8.51
N GLY A 196 -16.55 31.24 8.49
CA GLY A 196 -17.16 32.11 9.48
C GLY A 196 -18.68 32.23 9.33
N LYS A 197 -19.28 33.21 10.00
CA LYS A 197 -20.73 33.49 9.86
C LYS A 197 -21.00 34.09 8.48
N GLY A 198 -21.68 33.32 7.63
CA GLY A 198 -22.08 33.76 6.28
C GLY A 198 -20.93 33.82 5.26
N ILE A 199 -19.74 33.32 5.59
CA ILE A 199 -18.60 33.25 4.68
C ILE A 199 -18.28 31.78 4.39
N HIS A 200 -18.34 31.41 3.11
CA HIS A 200 -18.07 30.07 2.64
C HIS A 200 -17.09 30.08 1.46
N LEU A 201 -16.19 29.10 1.43
CA LEU A 201 -15.45 28.74 0.22
C LEU A 201 -16.07 27.47 -0.36
N LEU A 202 -16.53 27.55 -1.61
CA LEU A 202 -16.99 26.42 -2.39
C LEU A 202 -15.88 25.97 -3.33
N PHE A 203 -15.52 24.71 -3.27
CA PHE A 203 -14.62 24.05 -4.18
C PHE A 203 -15.46 23.16 -5.09
N HIS A 204 -15.40 23.43 -6.39
CA HIS A 204 -15.92 22.56 -7.44
C HIS A 204 -14.72 21.90 -8.10
N ILE A 205 -14.64 20.58 -7.97
CA ILE A 205 -13.47 19.81 -8.33
C ILE A 205 -13.85 18.87 -9.47
N PHE A 206 -13.13 18.95 -10.58
CA PHE A 206 -13.44 18.25 -11.82
C PHE A 206 -12.37 17.21 -12.14
N LEU A 207 -12.81 15.98 -12.43
CA LEU A 207 -11.96 14.91 -12.94
C LEU A 207 -12.40 14.53 -14.36
N GLU A 208 -11.46 14.48 -15.31
CA GLU A 208 -11.81 14.38 -16.74
C GLU A 208 -12.24 12.97 -17.17
N GLN A 209 -11.68 11.92 -16.58
CA GLN A 209 -11.80 10.56 -17.10
C GLN A 209 -12.64 9.66 -16.20
N ASP A 210 -12.26 9.52 -14.94
CA ASP A 210 -12.99 8.71 -13.96
C ASP A 210 -13.66 9.63 -12.94
N GLY A 211 -14.84 9.27 -12.44
CA GLY A 211 -15.47 10.03 -11.35
C GLY A 211 -14.65 9.91 -10.06
N PHE A 212 -15.05 10.62 -9.00
CA PHE A 212 -14.45 10.42 -7.68
C PHE A 212 -14.94 9.11 -7.07
N SER A 213 -14.03 8.31 -6.53
CA SER A 213 -14.39 7.21 -5.63
C SER A 213 -14.75 7.76 -4.26
N SER A 214 -15.49 6.97 -3.46
CA SER A 214 -15.80 7.35 -2.08
C SER A 214 -14.57 7.56 -1.19
N ILE A 215 -13.41 7.00 -1.54
CA ILE A 215 -12.15 7.20 -0.81
C ILE A 215 -11.55 8.55 -1.19
N ASP A 216 -11.56 8.91 -2.47
CA ASP A 216 -11.08 10.20 -2.96
C ASP A 216 -11.85 11.36 -2.33
N GLU A 217 -13.17 11.25 -2.28
CA GLU A 217 -14.04 12.25 -1.66
C GLU A 217 -13.70 12.43 -0.17
N LYS A 218 -13.52 11.32 0.56
CA LYS A 218 -13.16 11.34 1.99
C LYS A 218 -11.79 11.97 2.21
N PHE A 219 -10.82 11.67 1.35
CA PHE A 219 -9.48 12.27 1.42
C PHE A 219 -9.54 13.79 1.23
N ILE A 220 -10.25 14.26 0.19
CA ILE A 220 -10.43 15.70 -0.08
C ILE A 220 -11.12 16.38 1.11
N LEU A 221 -12.19 15.79 1.63
CA LEU A 221 -12.92 16.31 2.78
C LEU A 221 -12.05 16.36 4.04
N ALA A 222 -11.24 15.33 4.29
CA ALA A 222 -10.35 15.30 5.45
C ALA A 222 -9.32 16.44 5.41
N LEU A 223 -8.70 16.69 4.25
CA LEU A 223 -7.79 17.82 4.09
C LEU A 223 -8.52 19.18 4.24
N GLY A 224 -9.73 19.29 3.67
CA GLY A 224 -10.57 20.48 3.85
C GLY A 224 -10.92 20.75 5.31
N GLU A 225 -11.22 19.72 6.09
CA GLU A 225 -11.51 19.84 7.52
C GLU A 225 -10.27 20.28 8.31
N ILE A 226 -9.11 19.68 8.06
CA ILE A 226 -7.84 20.08 8.71
C ILE A 226 -7.53 21.55 8.37
N PHE A 227 -7.67 21.94 7.10
CA PHE A 227 -7.48 23.31 6.67
C PHE A 227 -8.40 24.30 7.40
N VAL A 228 -9.69 23.99 7.55
CA VAL A 228 -10.63 24.85 8.29
C VAL A 228 -10.25 24.95 9.77
N LYS A 229 -9.86 23.83 10.41
CA LYS A 229 -9.39 23.84 11.81
C LYS A 229 -8.17 24.72 11.98
N MET A 230 -7.21 24.66 11.05
CA MET A 230 -6.03 25.52 11.07
C MET A 230 -6.39 27.00 10.93
N MET A 231 -7.29 27.35 10.00
CA MET A 231 -7.79 28.71 9.83
C MET A 231 -8.44 29.24 11.11
N MET A 232 -9.28 28.43 11.76
CA MET A 232 -9.94 28.80 13.02
C MET A 232 -8.94 28.97 14.17
N LYS A 233 -7.97 28.07 14.29
CA LYS A 233 -6.94 28.10 15.35
C LYS A 233 -6.04 29.34 15.24
N GLN A 234 -5.72 29.76 14.02
CA GLN A 234 -4.88 30.94 13.77
C GLN A 234 -5.68 32.25 13.71
N GLU A 235 -6.99 32.22 13.96
CA GLU A 235 -7.90 33.38 13.84
C GLU A 235 -7.76 34.11 12.50
N ALA A 236 -7.47 33.35 11.45
CA ALA A 236 -7.10 33.86 10.15
C ALA A 236 -8.26 34.54 9.43
N THR A 237 -8.02 35.71 8.86
CA THR A 237 -9.04 36.42 8.08
C THR A 237 -9.09 35.92 6.64
N VAL A 238 -10.26 36.08 6.00
CA VAL A 238 -10.45 35.71 4.59
C VAL A 238 -9.56 36.55 3.69
N ASP A 239 -9.36 37.83 4.01
CA ASP A 239 -8.52 38.72 3.20
C ASP A 239 -7.06 38.30 3.24
N GLU A 240 -6.53 37.90 4.41
CA GLU A 240 -5.17 37.35 4.52
C GLU A 240 -5.01 36.06 3.72
N LEU A 241 -5.98 35.15 3.80
CA LEU A 241 -5.96 33.89 3.06
C LEU A 241 -5.92 34.11 1.54
N LEU A 242 -6.66 35.12 1.07
CA LEU A 242 -6.85 35.41 -0.35
C LEU A 242 -5.87 36.46 -0.89
N THR A 243 -4.83 36.84 -0.13
CA THR A 243 -3.87 37.90 -0.50
C THR A 243 -3.29 37.72 -1.91
N TYR A 244 -3.03 36.48 -2.33
CA TYR A 244 -2.41 36.18 -3.63
C TYR A 244 -3.41 35.78 -4.72
N PHE A 245 -4.71 35.82 -4.45
CA PHE A 245 -5.75 35.41 -5.38
C PHE A 245 -6.50 36.62 -5.94
N GLU A 246 -6.70 36.61 -7.25
CA GLU A 246 -7.55 37.58 -7.93
C GLU A 246 -9.01 37.20 -7.72
N ARG A 247 -9.85 38.19 -7.37
CA ARG A 247 -11.29 38.02 -7.17
C ARG A 247 -12.04 38.48 -8.42
N ILE A 248 -12.82 37.59 -9.02
CA ILE A 248 -13.63 37.85 -10.20
C ILE A 248 -15.09 37.81 -9.78
N SER A 249 -15.85 38.88 -10.01
CA SER A 249 -17.26 38.94 -9.60
C SER A 249 -18.08 37.93 -10.40
N LEU A 250 -18.81 37.06 -9.69
CA LEU A 250 -19.76 36.13 -10.28
C LEU A 250 -21.16 36.71 -10.12
N THR A 251 -21.44 37.81 -10.84
CA THR A 251 -22.79 38.35 -10.91
C THR A 251 -23.56 37.56 -11.95
N ILE A 252 -24.68 36.95 -11.56
CA ILE A 252 -25.68 36.46 -12.50
C ILE A 252 -26.15 37.69 -13.28
N PRO A 253 -26.06 37.72 -14.63
CA PRO A 253 -26.74 38.77 -15.37
C PRO A 253 -28.22 38.59 -15.08
N THR A 254 -28.80 39.52 -14.33
CA THR A 254 -30.24 39.68 -14.24
C THR A 254 -30.74 39.91 -15.66
N MET A 255 -31.19 38.83 -16.31
CA MET A 255 -32.08 38.94 -17.46
C MET A 255 -33.26 39.80 -16.99
N GLY A 256 -33.38 40.98 -17.59
CA GLY A 256 -34.43 41.94 -17.26
C GLY A 256 -35.81 41.31 -17.35
N GLY A 257 -36.63 41.60 -16.34
CA GLY A 257 -38.09 41.53 -16.40
C GLY A 257 -38.65 42.93 -16.50
#